data_AF-A0A9D9XCB1-F1
#
_entry.id   AF-A0A9D9XCB1-F1
#
_cell.length_a   1.000
_cell.length_b   1.000
_cell.length_c   1.000
_cell.angle_alpha   90.00
_cell.angle_beta   90.00
_cell.angle_gamma   90.00
#
_symmetry.space_group_name_H-M   'P 1'
#
loop_
_entity.id
_entity.type
_entity.pdbx_description
1 polymer ?
#
loop_
_entity_poly.entity_id
_entity_poly.type
_entity_poly.pdbx_seq_one_letter_code
_entity_poly.pdbx_strand_id
1 'polypeptide(L)'
;MYAEQIIHRNENRIKVVLPYDSLLVSKLRTIQGASWSQTLKAWHVPQNKVTVTQLKTLFPALDFRQAKPIKNEKSISDNTK
;
A
#
# COMPACT_ATOMS: atom_id res chain seq x y z
N MET A 1 0.26 -12.87 1.43
CA MET A 1 0.52 -11.42 1.26
C MET A 1 0.22 -11.03 -0.17
N TYR A 2 -0.32 -9.84 -0.40
CA TYR A 2 -0.62 -9.35 -1.75
C TYR A 2 -0.35 -7.85 -1.85
N ALA A 3 -0.04 -7.39 -3.05
CA ALA A 3 0.00 -5.99 -3.42
C ALA A 3 -1.15 -5.67 -4.36
N GLU A 4 -1.80 -4.54 -4.16
CA GLU A 4 -2.88 -4.07 -5.01
C GLU A 4 -2.60 -2.62 -5.39
N GLN A 5 -2.66 -2.31 -6.68
CA GLN A 5 -2.62 -0.92 -7.12
C GLN A 5 -3.90 -0.22 -6.64
N ILE A 6 -3.80 1.02 -6.16
CA ILE A 6 -4.92 1.81 -5.69
C ILE A 6 -4.73 3.26 -6.14
N ILE A 7 -5.83 3.95 -6.41
CA ILE A 7 -5.83 5.40 -6.49
C ILE A 7 -6.23 5.93 -5.11
N HIS A 8 -5.33 6.66 -4.47
CA HIS A 8 -5.61 7.30 -3.18
C HIS A 8 -5.35 8.80 -3.33
N ARG A 9 -6.39 9.62 -3.11
CA ARG A 9 -6.31 11.09 -3.24
C ARG A 9 -5.78 11.55 -4.62
N ASN A 10 -6.25 10.91 -5.68
CA ASN A 10 -5.80 11.15 -7.06
C ASN A 10 -4.32 10.78 -7.34
N GLU A 11 -3.66 10.08 -6.42
CA GLU A 11 -2.31 9.52 -6.61
C GLU A 11 -2.35 8.01 -6.82
N ASN A 12 -1.52 7.53 -7.75
CA ASN A 12 -1.28 6.11 -7.93
C ASN A 12 -0.37 5.57 -6.83
N ARG A 13 -0.90 4.65 -6.03
CA ARG A 13 -0.20 4.00 -4.92
C ARG A 13 -0.38 2.50 -4.98
N ILE A 14 0.51 1.78 -4.32
CA ILE A 14 0.42 0.32 -4.17
C ILE A 14 0.16 0.03 -2.71
N LYS A 15 -1.01 -0.52 -2.41
CA LYS A 15 -1.34 -1.07 -1.10
C LYS A 15 -0.68 -2.43 -0.97
N VAL A 16 0.05 -2.66 0.12
CA VAL A 16 0.70 -3.93 0.42
C VAL A 16 0.08 -4.49 1.69
N VAL A 17 -0.58 -5.64 1.56
CA VAL A 17 -1.22 -6.36 2.66
C VAL A 17 -0.39 -7.60 2.98
N LEU A 18 0.19 -7.58 4.16
CA LEU A 18 1.04 -8.64 4.71
C LEU A 18 0.69 -8.85 6.19
N PRO A 19 0.95 -10.05 6.74
CA PRO A 19 0.81 -10.28 8.17
C PRO A 19 1.77 -9.37 8.97
N TYR A 20 1.42 -9.09 10.23
CA TYR A 20 2.29 -8.32 11.11
C TYR A 20 3.53 -9.16 11.46
N ASP A 21 4.60 -8.91 10.72
CA ASP A 21 5.91 -9.49 10.93
C ASP A 21 6.94 -8.36 10.93
N SER A 22 7.67 -8.23 12.03
CA SER A 22 8.69 -7.19 12.22
C SER A 22 9.76 -7.17 11.12
N LEU A 23 10.12 -8.33 10.56
CA LEU A 23 11.09 -8.45 9.47
C LEU A 23 10.51 -7.92 8.16
N LEU A 24 9.27 -8.30 7.84
CA LEU A 24 8.60 -7.82 6.63
C LEU A 24 8.32 -6.33 6.69
N VAL A 25 7.87 -5.82 7.85
CA VAL A 25 7.66 -4.40 8.10
C VAL A 25 8.98 -3.63 7.98
N SER A 26 10.07 -4.13 8.55
CA SER A 26 11.38 -3.49 8.43
C SER A 26 11.86 -3.41 6.97
N LYS A 27 11.69 -4.49 6.20
CA LYS A 27 11.96 -4.49 4.75
C LYS A 27 11.10 -3.48 4.00
N LEU A 28 9.82 -3.36 4.35
CA LEU A 28 8.92 -2.44 3.66
C LEU A 28 9.23 -0.98 3.98
N ARG A 29 9.69 -0.71 5.20
CA ARG A 29 10.18 0.62 5.62
C ARG A 29 11.45 1.08 4.89
N THR A 30 12.23 0.18 4.28
CA THR A 30 13.39 0.58 3.47
C THR A 30 12.97 1.19 2.12
N ILE A 31 11.73 0.95 1.69
CA ILE A 31 11.18 1.52 0.47
C ILE A 31 10.87 2.99 0.70
N GLN A 32 11.40 3.85 -0.16
CA GLN A 32 11.19 5.29 -0.07
C GLN A 32 9.69 5.62 -0.26
N GLY A 33 9.13 6.37 0.68
CA GLY A 33 7.72 6.76 0.67
C GLY A 33 6.76 5.68 1.20
N ALA A 34 7.27 4.58 1.74
CA ALA A 34 6.44 3.62 2.48
C ALA A 34 5.82 4.25 3.71
N SER A 35 4.50 4.13 3.83
CA SER A 35 3.77 4.63 4.98
C SER A 35 2.60 3.71 5.33
N TRP A 36 2.23 3.71 6.60
CA TRP A 36 1.11 2.95 7.13
C TRP A 36 -0.17 3.78 7.03
N SER A 37 -1.20 3.22 6.40
CA SER A 37 -2.54 3.79 6.46
C SER A 37 -3.35 3.12 7.56
N GLN A 38 -3.77 3.92 8.52
CA GLN A 38 -4.67 3.49 9.59
C GLN A 38 -6.05 3.07 9.06
N THR A 39 -6.57 3.79 8.05
CA THR A 39 -7.88 3.52 7.46
C THR A 39 -7.90 2.23 6.65
N LEU A 40 -6.83 1.93 5.91
CA LEU A 40 -6.69 0.70 5.15
C LEU A 40 -6.12 -0.46 5.97
N LYS A 41 -5.64 -0.19 7.19
CA LYS A 41 -4.88 -1.12 8.04
C LYS A 41 -3.80 -1.86 7.24
N ALA A 42 -3.13 -1.12 6.37
CA ALA A 42 -2.19 -1.67 5.41
C ALA A 42 -1.09 -0.64 5.10
N TRP A 43 0.05 -1.16 4.67
CA TRP A 43 1.12 -0.33 4.14
C TRP A 43 0.77 0.13 2.73
N HIS A 44 1.18 1.33 2.36
CA HIS A 44 1.14 1.79 0.99
C HIS A 44 2.44 2.48 0.58
N VAL A 45 2.79 2.32 -0.68
CA VAL A 45 3.98 2.92 -1.29
C VAL A 45 3.60 3.65 -2.57
N PRO A 46 4.37 4.66 -3.01
CA PRO A 46 4.16 5.32 -4.29
C PRO A 46 4.30 4.33 -5.45
N GLN A 47 3.42 4.41 -6.45
CA GLN A 47 3.51 3.56 -7.65
C GLN A 47 4.55 4.12 -8.62
N ASN A 48 5.83 3.87 -8.32
CA ASN A 48 6.95 4.24 -9.17
C ASN A 48 7.64 2.98 -9.71
N LYS A 49 8.31 3.08 -10.88
CA LYS A 49 9.04 1.94 -11.47
C LYS A 49 10.07 1.35 -10.49
N VAL A 50 10.82 2.22 -9.78
CA VAL A 50 11.82 1.81 -8.77
C VAL A 50 11.16 1.03 -7.64
N THR A 51 10.07 1.55 -7.08
CA THR A 51 9.32 0.92 -6.00
C THR A 51 8.76 -0.44 -6.39
N VAL A 52 8.21 -0.56 -7.61
CA VAL A 52 7.70 -1.84 -8.13
C VAL A 52 8.82 -2.86 -8.25
N THR A 53 9.98 -2.47 -8.76
CA THR A 53 11.16 -3.34 -8.83
C THR A 53 11.61 -3.77 -7.43
N GLN A 54 11.73 -2.84 -6.49
CA GLN A 54 12.09 -3.15 -5.10
C GLN A 54 11.09 -4.10 -4.43
N LEU A 55 9.78 -3.91 -4.62
CA LEU A 55 8.76 -4.82 -4.09
C LEU A 55 8.92 -6.23 -4.65
N LYS A 56 9.15 -6.37 -5.96
CA LYS A 56 9.37 -7.68 -6.59
C LYS A 56 10.65 -8.36 -6.08
N THR A 57 11.71 -7.59 -5.85
CA THR A 57 12.97 -8.11 -5.31
C THR A 57 12.87 -8.50 -3.84
N LEU A 58 12.25 -7.67 -3.00
CA LEU A 58 12.14 -7.88 -1.56
C LEU A 58 11.09 -8.95 -1.21
N PHE A 59 10.01 -9.03 -2.00
CA PHE A 59 8.87 -9.90 -1.78
C PHE A 59 8.54 -10.66 -3.08
N PRO A 60 9.34 -11.65 -3.47
CA PRO A 60 9.10 -12.42 -4.70
C PRO A 60 7.80 -13.25 -4.65
N ALA A 61 7.35 -13.63 -3.44
CA ALA A 61 6.08 -14.33 -3.23
C ALA A 61 4.87 -13.38 -3.08
N LEU A 62 5.02 -12.10 -3.43
CA LEU A 62 3.94 -11.12 -3.35
C LEU A 62 3.01 -11.27 -4.55
N ASP A 63 1.74 -11.53 -4.29
CA ASP A 63 0.70 -11.60 -5.31
C ASP A 63 0.31 -10.18 -5.75
N PHE A 64 0.66 -9.79 -6.98
CA PHE A 64 0.32 -8.48 -7.53
C PHE A 64 -1.07 -8.52 -8.17
N ARG A 65 -2.05 -7.96 -7.47
CA ARG A 65 -3.43 -7.85 -7.89
C ARG A 65 -3.65 -6.53 -8.62
N GLN A 66 -4.32 -6.60 -9.77
CA GLN A 66 -4.77 -5.41 -10.45
C GLN A 66 -5.87 -4.74 -9.62
N ALA A 67 -5.79 -3.42 -9.50
CA ALA A 67 -6.79 -2.61 -8.84
C ALA A 67 -8.16 -2.89 -9.48
N LYS A 68 -9.14 -3.35 -8.72
CA LYS A 68 -10.53 -3.02 -9.06
C LYS A 68 -10.71 -1.55 -8.67
N PRO A 69 -11.30 -0.69 -9.52
CA PRO A 69 -11.56 0.69 -9.14
C PRO A 69 -12.39 0.67 -7.86
N ILE A 70 -11.77 1.09 -6.76
CA ILE A 70 -12.45 1.19 -5.47
C ILE A 70 -13.43 2.36 -5.64
N LYS A 71 -14.69 2.05 -5.96
CA LYS A 71 -15.80 2.99 -5.79
C LYS A 71 -15.92 3.24 -4.28
N ASN A 72 -15.23 4.25 -3.75
CA ASN A 72 -15.44 4.66 -2.37
C ASN A 72 -16.56 5.70 -2.31
N GLU A 73 -17.77 5.18 -2.16
CA GLU A 73 -18.83 5.86 -1.41
C GLU A 73 -18.41 5.93 0.07
N LYS A 74 -18.84 7.02 0.72
CA LYS A 74 -18.85 7.33 2.15
C LYS A 74 -17.62 8.00 2.81
N SER A 75 -17.84 9.30 3.01
CA SER A 75 -17.78 9.97 4.32
C SER A 75 -16.41 10.26 4.90
N ILE A 76 -15.88 11.46 4.60
CA ILE A 76 -15.24 12.24 5.66
C ILE A 76 -16.39 12.93 6.40
N SER A 77 -16.89 12.26 7.44
CA SER A 77 -17.50 12.90 8.60
C SER A 77 -16.53 12.66 9.75
N ASP A 78 -15.58 13.58 9.93
CA ASP A 78 -14.96 13.77 11.24
C ASP A 78 -15.10 15.25 11.59
N ASN A 79 -16.13 15.46 12.39
CA ASN A 79 -16.46 16.65 13.12
C ASN A 79 -15.41 16.82 14.24
N THR A 80 -14.68 17.92 14.29
CA THR A 80 -14.03 18.31 15.55
C THR A 80 -13.85 19.84 15.64
N LYS A 81 -14.91 20.44 16.19
CA LYS A 81 -15.00 21.57 17.13
C LYS A 81 -14.46 22.95 16.74
#